data_AF-A0A8S4QMN7-F1
#
_entry.id   AF-A0A8S4QMN7-F1
#
_cell.length_a   1.000
_cell.length_b   1.000
_cell.length_c   1.000
_cell.angle_alpha   90.00
_cell.angle_beta   90.00
_cell.angle_gamma   90.00
#
_symmetry.space_group_name_H-M   'P 1'
#
loop_
_entity.id
_entity.type
_entity.pdbx_description
1 polymer ?
#
loop_
_entity_poly.entity_id
_entity_poly.type
_entity_poly.pdbx_seq_one_letter_code
_entity_poly.pdbx_strand_id
1 'polypeptide(L)'
;MSLAAIFGVPVYAYIADAFGRRVGVILLALPQAISWIIRLSYSSTTTLIIARVVSGLASGGCFNIVPMYIKEISQDNIRGTLGTLPTVLQTLGVFIVYIIGAYLDYFTMNCIILILPIVTILLMLKAPESPAYLVKQGKMD
;
A
#
# COMPACT_ATOMS: atom_id res chain seq x y z
N MET A 1 5.17 -6.24 12.20
CA MET A 1 4.38 -5.01 11.98
C MET A 1 4.85 -3.94 12.95
N SER A 2 5.04 -2.71 12.50
CA SER A 2 5.51 -1.61 13.35
C SER A 2 4.38 -1.12 14.26
N LEU A 3 4.68 -0.70 15.50
CA LEU A 3 3.69 -0.09 16.43
C LEU A 3 2.92 1.07 15.77
N ALA A 4 3.61 1.79 14.89
CA ALA A 4 3.06 2.88 14.08
C ALA A 4 1.89 2.45 13.17
N ALA A 5 1.82 1.19 12.73
CA ALA A 5 0.73 0.72 11.88
C ALA A 5 -0.64 0.76 12.60
N ILE A 6 -0.66 0.54 13.92
CA ILE A 6 -1.90 0.52 14.73
C ILE A 6 -2.61 1.88 14.64
N PHE A 7 -1.84 2.97 14.70
CA PHE A 7 -2.38 4.32 14.60
C PHE A 7 -2.69 4.73 13.15
N GLY A 8 -1.99 4.16 12.17
CA GLY A 8 -2.23 4.44 10.75
C GLY A 8 -3.54 3.88 10.24
N VAL A 9 -3.93 2.67 10.69
CA VAL A 9 -5.13 1.96 10.21
C VAL A 9 -6.41 2.81 10.30
N PRO A 10 -6.83 3.36 11.46
CA PRO A 10 -8.09 4.11 11.56
C PRO A 10 -8.05 5.41 10.76
N VAL A 11 -6.90 6.09 10.72
CA VAL A 11 -6.73 7.36 9.98
C VAL A 11 -6.89 7.14 8.48
N TYR A 12 -6.20 6.15 7.94
CA TYR A 12 -6.28 5.84 6.51
C TYR A 12 -7.62 5.21 6.13
N ALA A 13 -8.25 4.42 7.01
CA ALA A 13 -9.60 3.91 6.78
C ALA A 13 -10.62 5.06 6.65
N TYR A 14 -10.57 6.05 7.55
CA TYR A 14 -11.44 7.23 7.48
C TYR A 14 -11.21 8.04 6.20
N ILE A 15 -9.94 8.27 5.82
CA ILE A 15 -9.58 8.98 4.59
C ILE A 15 -10.08 8.23 3.35
N ALA A 16 -9.94 6.90 3.32
CA ALA A 16 -10.39 6.09 2.19
C ALA A 16 -11.93 6.04 2.07
N ASP A 17 -12.66 6.11 3.19
CA ASP A 17 -14.12 6.20 3.19
C ASP A 17 -14.64 7.60 2.82
N ALA A 18 -13.93 8.66 3.19
CA ALA A 18 -14.34 10.04 2.95
C ALA A 18 -13.97 10.55 1.54
N PHE A 19 -12.76 10.26 1.06
CA PHE A 19 -12.22 10.76 -0.22
C PHE A 19 -12.20 9.70 -1.32
N GLY A 20 -12.65 8.48 -1.02
CA GLY A 20 -12.67 7.36 -1.94
C GLY A 20 -11.39 6.53 -1.89
N ARG A 21 -11.55 5.25 -2.23
CA ARG A 21 -10.51 4.23 -2.05
C ARG A 21 -9.29 4.43 -2.93
N ARG A 22 -9.46 5.00 -4.13
CA ARG A 22 -8.38 5.36 -5.04
C ARG A 22 -7.44 6.39 -4.40
N VAL A 23 -8.01 7.46 -3.84
CA VAL A 23 -7.25 8.50 -3.13
C VAL A 23 -6.57 7.88 -1.92
N GLY A 24 -7.28 7.01 -1.18
CA GLY A 24 -6.70 6.24 -0.07
C GLY A 24 -5.42 5.49 -0.46
N VAL A 25 -5.43 4.73 -1.56
CA VAL A 25 -4.23 3.99 -2.01
C VAL A 25 -3.09 4.92 -2.44
N ILE A 26 -3.38 6.03 -3.14
CA ILE A 26 -2.36 7.02 -3.52
C ILE A 26 -1.73 7.65 -2.28
N LEU A 27 -2.55 8.00 -1.27
CA LEU A 27 -2.12 8.62 -0.02
C LEU A 27 -1.32 7.64 0.86
N LEU A 28 -1.44 6.33 0.66
CA LEU A 28 -0.59 5.31 1.27
C LEU A 28 0.74 5.14 0.51
N ALA A 29 0.70 5.16 -0.81
CA ALA A 29 1.88 4.93 -1.65
C ALA A 29 2.88 6.09 -1.58
N LEU A 30 2.42 7.33 -1.39
CA LEU A 30 3.25 8.52 -1.19
C LEU A 30 4.20 8.42 0.03
N PRO A 31 3.71 8.22 1.27
CA PRO A 31 4.57 8.04 2.44
C PRO A 31 5.45 6.79 2.34
N GLN A 32 5.02 5.75 1.63
CA GLN A 32 5.90 4.64 1.30
C GLN A 32 7.07 5.10 0.44
N ALA A 33 6.83 5.76 -0.70
CA ALA A 33 7.89 6.27 -1.57
C ALA A 33 8.87 7.19 -0.81
N ILE A 34 8.34 8.13 -0.01
CA ILE A 34 9.15 9.02 0.83
C ILE A 34 10.03 8.22 1.79
N SER A 35 9.49 7.18 2.44
CA SER A 35 10.26 6.35 3.37
C SER A 35 11.43 5.61 2.69
N TRP A 36 11.28 5.20 1.42
CA TRP A 36 12.36 4.57 0.65
C TRP A 36 13.42 5.59 0.21
N ILE A 37 13.01 6.80 -0.20
CA ILE A 37 13.94 7.90 -0.54
C ILE A 37 14.80 8.29 0.68
N ILE A 38 14.17 8.37 1.86
CA ILE A 38 14.86 8.68 3.11
C ILE A 38 15.91 7.62 3.44
N ARG A 39 15.60 6.33 3.23
CA ARG A 39 16.55 5.22 3.44
C ARG A 39 17.72 5.23 2.46
N LEU A 40 17.51 5.72 1.23
CA LEU A 40 18.55 5.87 0.21
C LEU A 40 19.51 7.03 0.50
N SER A 41 19.01 8.11 1.11
CA SER A 41 19.78 9.36 1.26
C SER A 41 20.61 9.43 2.54
N TYR A 42 20.16 8.82 3.66
CA TYR A 42 20.81 8.99 4.96
C TYR A 42 20.78 7.70 5.81
N SER A 43 21.95 7.11 6.04
CA SER A 43 22.14 5.90 6.86
C SER A 43 22.39 6.19 8.36
N SER A 44 21.74 7.23 8.91
CA SER A 44 21.76 7.47 10.37
C SER A 44 20.69 6.65 11.07
N THR A 45 20.99 6.12 12.27
CA THR A 45 20.06 5.31 13.07
C THR A 45 18.72 6.01 13.28
N THR A 46 18.74 7.33 13.54
CA THR A 46 17.53 8.15 13.72
C THR A 46 16.70 8.22 12.43
N THR A 47 17.35 8.40 11.29
CA THR A 47 16.69 8.50 9.98
C THR A 47 16.01 7.19 9.59
N LEU A 48 16.64 6.05 9.91
CA LEU A 48 16.05 4.73 9.72
C LEU A 48 14.82 4.50 10.60
N ILE A 49 14.84 4.98 11.85
CA ILE A 49 13.69 4.90 12.76
C ILE A 49 12.52 5.72 12.20
N ILE A 50 12.76 6.96 11.78
CA ILE A 50 11.74 7.82 11.17
C ILE A 50 11.15 7.16 9.92
N ALA A 51 12.01 6.68 9.00
CA ALA A 51 11.56 5.97 7.81
C ALA A 51 10.74 4.71 8.14
N ARG A 52 11.06 4.01 9.23
CA ARG A 52 10.29 2.85 9.69
C ARG A 52 8.92 3.23 10.23
N VAL A 53 8.82 4.31 10.99
CA VAL A 53 7.53 4.82 11.49
C VAL A 53 6.63 5.24 10.34
N VAL A 54 7.16 6.03 9.38
CA VAL A 54 6.42 6.51 8.20
C VAL A 54 5.97 5.33 7.33
N SER A 55 6.87 4.40 7.02
CA SER A 55 6.51 3.19 6.25
C SER A 55 5.49 2.31 7.00
N GLY A 56 5.56 2.28 8.33
CA GLY A 56 4.66 1.53 9.21
C GLY A 56 3.23 2.06 9.14
N LEU A 57 3.06 3.38 9.28
CA LEU A 57 1.77 4.07 9.15
C LEU A 57 1.11 3.77 7.80
N ALA A 58 1.89 3.86 6.71
CA ALA A 58 1.41 3.57 5.36
C ALA A 58 1.09 2.08 5.15
N SER A 59 1.89 1.16 5.69
CA SER A 59 1.66 -0.28 5.50
C SER A 59 0.36 -0.78 6.16
N GLY A 60 -0.02 -0.20 7.31
CA GLY A 60 -1.24 -0.57 8.04
C GLY A 60 -2.52 -0.26 7.26
N GLY A 61 -2.59 0.92 6.63
CA GLY A 61 -3.76 1.29 5.82
C GLY A 61 -3.88 0.45 4.55
N CYS A 62 -2.75 0.09 3.92
CA CYS A 62 -2.75 -0.70 2.69
C CYS A 62 -3.36 -2.10 2.89
N PHE A 63 -3.06 -2.73 4.04
CA PHE A 63 -3.59 -4.04 4.41
C PHE A 63 -5.11 -4.06 4.62
N ASN A 64 -5.73 -2.91 4.89
CA ASN A 64 -7.18 -2.79 5.03
C ASN A 64 -7.83 -2.33 3.73
N ILE A 65 -7.30 -1.29 3.09
CA ILE A 65 -7.93 -0.65 1.94
C ILE A 65 -7.89 -1.54 0.69
N VAL A 66 -6.79 -2.27 0.45
CA VAL A 66 -6.63 -3.13 -0.74
C VAL A 66 -7.62 -4.29 -0.79
N PRO A 67 -7.72 -5.18 0.23
CA PRO A 67 -8.70 -6.27 0.20
C PRO A 67 -10.14 -5.74 0.23
N MET A 68 -10.37 -4.61 0.90
CA MET A 68 -11.68 -3.97 0.95
C MET A 68 -12.10 -3.46 -0.44
N TYR A 69 -11.21 -2.77 -1.16
CA TYR A 69 -11.41 -2.29 -2.53
C TYR A 69 -11.76 -3.43 -3.49
N ILE A 70 -10.99 -4.52 -3.42
CA ILE A 70 -11.23 -5.72 -4.21
C ILE A 70 -12.60 -6.32 -3.87
N LYS A 71 -12.95 -6.44 -2.58
CA LYS A 71 -14.26 -6.97 -2.14
C LYS A 71 -15.45 -6.16 -2.65
N GLU A 72 -15.30 -4.85 -2.81
CA GLU A 72 -16.36 -3.99 -3.37
C GLU A 72 -16.53 -4.11 -4.88
N ILE A 73 -15.46 -4.42 -5.61
CA ILE A 73 -15.50 -4.61 -7.06
C ILE A 73 -15.87 -6.05 -7.43
N SER A 74 -15.72 -6.98 -6.49
CA SER A 74 -15.98 -8.41 -6.70
C SER A 74 -17.48 -8.74 -6.68
N GLN A 75 -17.95 -9.47 -7.71
CA GLN A 75 -19.26 -10.13 -7.70
C GLN A 75 -19.34 -11.19 -6.60
N ASP A 76 -20.52 -11.38 -6.01
CA ASP A 76 -20.75 -12.21 -4.81
C ASP A 76 -20.21 -13.65 -4.91
N ASN A 77 -20.14 -14.21 -6.12
CA ASN A 77 -19.69 -15.59 -6.36
C ASN A 77 -18.17 -15.81 -6.22
N ILE A 78 -17.34 -14.76 -6.32
CA ILE A 78 -15.87 -14.86 -6.28
C ILE A 78 -15.22 -14.04 -5.15
N ARG A 79 -16.02 -13.46 -4.27
CA ARG A 79 -15.57 -12.60 -3.14
C ARG A 79 -14.57 -13.30 -2.22
N GLY A 80 -14.71 -14.60 -2.00
CA GLY A 80 -13.79 -15.38 -1.17
C GLY A 80 -12.38 -15.48 -1.75
N THR A 81 -12.28 -15.89 -3.02
CA THR A 81 -11.00 -16.05 -3.73
C THR A 81 -10.30 -14.72 -3.99
N LEU A 82 -11.06 -13.68 -4.34
CA LEU A 82 -10.51 -12.35 -4.55
C LEU A 82 -10.09 -11.67 -3.25
N GLY A 83 -10.72 -12.01 -2.12
CA GLY A 83 -10.32 -11.52 -0.80
C GLY A 83 -9.01 -12.13 -0.28
N THR A 84 -8.67 -13.36 -0.66
CA THR A 84 -7.42 -14.02 -0.25
C THR A 84 -6.24 -13.70 -1.17
N LEU A 85 -6.51 -13.27 -2.41
CA LEU A 85 -5.50 -12.92 -3.41
C LEU A 85 -4.44 -11.91 -2.89
N PRO A 86 -4.80 -10.80 -2.22
CA PRO A 86 -3.82 -9.83 -1.73
C PRO A 86 -2.85 -10.42 -0.70
N THR A 87 -3.35 -11.29 0.18
CA THR A 87 -2.54 -11.96 1.21
C THR A 87 -1.55 -12.95 0.58
N VAL A 88 -1.98 -13.68 -0.46
CA VAL A 88 -1.11 -14.59 -1.21
C VAL A 88 -0.03 -13.80 -1.97
N LEU A 89 -0.43 -12.74 -2.68
CA LEU A 89 0.51 -11.86 -3.39
C LEU A 89 1.51 -11.21 -2.43
N GLN A 90 1.08 -10.83 -1.23
CA GLN A 90 1.98 -10.27 -0.22
C GLN A 90 3.00 -11.29 0.27
N THR A 91 2.58 -12.53 0.53
CA THR A 91 3.50 -13.62 0.89
C THR A 91 4.53 -13.88 -0.20
N LEU A 92 4.09 -13.92 -1.46
CA LEU A 92 4.99 -14.07 -2.62
C LEU A 92 5.96 -12.88 -2.77
N GLY A 93 5.48 -11.66 -2.57
CA GLY A 93 6.32 -10.46 -2.62
C GLY A 93 7.43 -10.48 -1.56
N VAL A 94 7.09 -10.85 -0.32
CA VAL A 94 8.08 -11.00 0.76
C VAL A 94 9.10 -12.08 0.42
N PHE A 95 8.66 -13.21 -0.15
CA PHE A 95 9.56 -14.28 -0.58
C PHE A 95 10.56 -13.81 -1.65
N ILE A 96 10.09 -13.08 -2.67
CA ILE A 96 10.96 -12.50 -3.72
C ILE A 96 11.98 -11.52 -3.10
N VAL A 97 11.55 -10.67 -2.18
CA VAL A 97 12.43 -9.71 -1.49
C VAL A 97 13.53 -10.41 -0.70
N TYR A 98 13.22 -11.54 -0.04
CA TYR A 98 14.23 -12.33 0.65
C TYR A 98 15.25 -12.95 -0.30
N ILE A 99 14.81 -13.46 -1.46
CA ILE A 99 15.73 -13.99 -2.47
C ILE A 99 16.63 -12.86 -2.99
N ILE A 100 16.06 -11.73 -3.39
CA ILE A 100 16.83 -10.59 -3.91
C ILE A 100 17.82 -10.09 -2.85
N GLY A 101 17.38 -9.97 -1.59
CA GLY A 101 18.23 -9.53 -0.49
C GLY A 101 19.38 -10.49 -0.14
N ALA A 102 19.32 -11.76 -0.57
CA ALA A 102 20.42 -12.71 -0.41
C ALA A 102 21.51 -12.56 -1.48
N TYR A 103 21.17 -12.01 -2.66
CA TYR A 103 22.07 -11.93 -3.80
C TYR A 103 22.50 -10.50 -4.17
N LEU A 104 21.77 -9.46 -3.76
CA LEU A 104 22.02 -8.06 -4.13
C LEU A 104 22.44 -7.20 -2.94
N ASP A 105 23.24 -6.17 -3.24
CA ASP A 105 23.66 -5.16 -2.29
C ASP A 105 22.49 -4.28 -1.82
N TYR A 106 22.58 -3.77 -0.58
CA TYR A 106 21.48 -3.10 0.13
C TYR A 106 20.95 -1.85 -0.62
N PHE A 107 21.85 -1.14 -1.30
CA PHE A 107 21.52 0.04 -2.08
C PHE A 107 20.69 -0.31 -3.33
N THR A 108 21.13 -1.32 -4.08
CA THR A 108 20.44 -1.79 -5.30
C THR A 108 19.07 -2.37 -4.96
N MET A 109 18.97 -3.11 -3.86
CA MET A 109 17.70 -3.63 -3.35
C MET A 109 16.71 -2.51 -3.02
N ASN A 110 17.14 -1.46 -2.32
CA ASN A 110 16.28 -0.31 -2.01
C ASN A 110 15.80 0.42 -3.28
N CYS A 111 16.66 0.58 -4.29
CA CYS A 111 16.29 1.17 -5.58
C CYS A 111 15.20 0.36 -6.29
N ILE A 112 15.32 -0.97 -6.32
CA ILE A 112 14.32 -1.85 -6.95
C ILE A 112 12.99 -1.74 -6.22
N ILE A 113 13.00 -1.75 -4.89
CA ILE A 113 11.76 -1.70 -4.09
C ILE A 113 11.09 -0.33 -4.19
N LEU A 114 11.85 0.75 -4.42
CA LEU A 114 11.32 2.10 -4.65
C LEU A 114 10.49 2.22 -5.94
N ILE A 115 10.75 1.37 -6.94
CA ILE A 115 9.95 1.33 -8.18
C ILE A 115 8.53 0.86 -7.90
N LEU A 116 8.34 -0.05 -6.93
CA LEU A 116 7.03 -0.65 -6.60
C LEU A 116 5.96 0.39 -6.19
N PRO A 117 6.20 1.30 -5.22
CA PRO A 117 5.23 2.34 -4.86
C PRO A 117 5.00 3.34 -5.99
N ILE A 118 6.02 3.65 -6.81
CA ILE A 118 5.87 4.55 -7.96
C ILE A 118 4.95 3.93 -9.01
N VAL A 119 5.16 2.66 -9.36
CA VAL A 119 4.28 1.91 -10.26
C VAL A 119 2.87 1.83 -9.70
N THR A 120 2.72 1.64 -8.38
CA THR A 120 1.41 1.63 -7.72
C THR A 120 0.69 2.97 -7.87
N ILE A 121 1.39 4.10 -7.70
CA ILE A 121 0.84 5.44 -7.91
C ILE A 121 0.39 5.61 -9.37
N LEU A 122 1.25 5.24 -10.33
CA LEU A 122 0.95 5.36 -11.76
C LEU A 122 -0.24 4.50 -12.21
N LEU A 123 -0.33 3.27 -11.70
CA LEU A 123 -1.46 2.38 -11.98
C LEU A 123 -2.74 2.90 -11.35
N MET A 124 -2.69 3.39 -10.11
CA MET A 124 -3.85 3.98 -9.43
C MET A 124 -4.30 5.32 -10.03
N LEU A 125 -3.43 6.03 -10.74
CA LEU A 125 -3.84 7.20 -11.54
C LEU A 125 -4.71 6.80 -12.75
N LYS A 126 -4.59 5.58 -13.28
CA LYS A 126 -5.45 5.09 -14.38
C LYS A 126 -6.59 4.20 -13.90
N ALA A 127 -6.55 3.72 -12.65
CA ALA A 127 -7.58 2.84 -12.11
C ALA A 127 -8.91 3.61 -11.94
N PRO A 128 -10.05 3.04 -12.37
CA PRO A 128 -11.37 3.59 -12.10
C PRO A 128 -11.63 3.59 -10.60
N GLU A 129 -12.44 4.52 -10.11
CA GLU A 129 -12.84 4.52 -8.70
C GLU A 129 -13.74 3.31 -8.39
N SER A 130 -13.75 2.90 -7.11
CA SER A 130 -14.58 1.76 -6.72
C SER A 130 -16.06 2.05 -7.03
N PRO A 131 -16.78 1.17 -7.74
CA PRO A 131 -18.20 1.34 -8.08
C PRO A 131 -19.06 1.59 -6.85
N ALA A 132 -18.71 1.01 -5.70
CA ALA A 132 -19.43 1.21 -4.45
C ALA A 132 -19.24 2.62 -3.87
N TYR A 133 -18.10 3.28 -4.09
CA TYR A 133 -17.91 4.69 -3.74
C TYR A 133 -18.72 5.62 -4.67
N LEU A 134 -18.78 5.31 -5.96
CA LEU A 134 -19.59 6.07 -6.93
C LEU A 134 -21.09 5.96 -6.62
N VAL A 135 -21.57 4.76 -6.25
CA VAL A 135 -22.94 4.54 -5.77
C VAL A 135 -23.21 5.29 -4.46
N LYS A 136 -22.25 5.30 -3.52
CA LYS A 136 -22.38 6.01 -2.23
C LYS A 136 -22.35 7.54 -2.39
N GLN A 137 -21.71 8.06 -3.44
CA GLN A 137 -21.76 9.48 -3.83
C GLN A 137 -22.99 9.84 -4.67
N GLY A 138 -23.89 8.90 -4.97
CA GLY A 138 -25.10 9.17 -5.75
C GLY A 138 -24.84 9.50 -7.21
N LYS A 139 -23.66 9.19 -7.76
CA LYS A 139 -23.36 9.33 -9.19
C LYS A 139 -23.75 8.03 -9.90
N MET A 140 -25.05 7.88 -10.13
CA MET A 140 -25.59 6.93 -11.11
C MET A 140 -25.69 7.65 -12.45
N ASP A 141 -24.78 7.31 -13.35
CA ASP A 141 -25.00 7.32 -14.81
C ASP A 141 -24.35 6.05 -15.38
#